data_AF-A0A3E2JFY7-F1
#
_entry.id   AF-A0A3E2JFY7-F1
#
_cell.length_a   1.000
_cell.length_b   1.000
_cell.length_c   1.000
_cell.angle_alpha   90.00
_cell.angle_beta   90.00
_cell.angle_gamma   90.00
#
_symmetry.space_group_name_H-M   'P 1'
#
loop_
_entity.id
_entity.type
_entity.pdbx_description
1 polymer ?
#
loop_
_entity_poly.entity_id
_entity_poly.type
_entity_poly.pdbx_seq_one_letter_code
_entity_poly.pdbx_strand_id
1 'polypeptide(L)' 'MLQADTKMHPTIKRCLKHLDILGTDDKTRQIVYMYMETLIQEFSTSEKLETADTEPATGKNEKRRI' A
#
# COMPACT_ATOMS: atom_id res chain seq x y z
N MET A 1 5.82 0.04 24.40
CA MET A 1 4.93 -0.82 23.60
C MET A 1 4.28 0.08 22.55
N LEU A 2 4.64 -0.07 21.28
CA LEU A 2 4.12 0.78 20.19
C LEU A 2 2.71 0.29 19.83
N GLN A 3 1.68 0.85 20.46
CA GLN A 3 0.30 0.73 20.00
C GLN A 3 0.08 1.79 18.91
N ALA A 4 0.35 1.41 17.67
CA ALA A 4 -0.38 2.00 16.57
C ALA A 4 -1.74 1.27 16.57
N ASP A 5 -2.83 1.99 16.79
CA ASP A 5 -4.16 1.53 16.40
C ASP A 5 -4.15 1.33 14.88
N THR A 6 -3.68 0.16 14.44
CA THR A 6 -3.73 -0.27 13.05
C THR A 6 -5.19 -0.55 12.75
N LYS A 7 -5.91 0.52 12.36
CA LYS A 7 -7.24 0.39 11.77
C LYS A 7 -7.11 -0.58 10.59
N MET A 8 -7.56 -1.81 10.82
CA MET A 8 -7.55 -2.87 9.83
C MET A 8 -8.14 -2.36 8.53
N HIS A 9 -7.44 -2.61 7.43
CA HIS A 9 -7.82 -2.11 6.11
C HIS A 9 -9.27 -2.53 5.77
N PRO A 10 -10.12 -1.63 5.24
CA PRO A 10 -11.55 -1.91 5.04
C PRO A 10 -11.80 -3.10 4.12
N THR A 11 -10.90 -3.38 3.17
CA THR A 11 -10.99 -4.58 2.32
C THR A 11 -10.73 -5.87 3.10
N ILE A 12 -9.73 -5.88 3.99
CA ILE A 12 -9.46 -7.03 4.87
C ILE A 12 -10.68 -7.28 5.76
N LYS A 13 -11.24 -6.22 6.36
CA LYS A 13 -12.44 -6.31 7.20
C LYS A 13 -13.62 -6.96 6.47
N ARG A 14 -13.87 -6.55 5.21
CA ARG A 14 -14.94 -7.12 4.39
C ARG A 14 -14.67 -8.58 4.05
N CYS A 15 -13.44 -8.91 3.67
CA CYS A 15 -13.04 -10.28 3.38
C CYS A 15 -13.28 -11.21 4.58
N LEU A 16 -12.78 -10.84 5.75
CA LEU A 16 -12.97 -11.64 6.97
C LEU A 16 -14.45 -11.82 7.33
N LYS A 17 -15.28 -10.79 7.15
CA LYS A 17 -16.74 -10.91 7.35
C LYS A 17 -17.37 -11.94 6.39
N HIS A 18 -16.92 -12.01 5.15
CA HIS A 18 -17.42 -13.02 4.21
C HIS A 18 -16.96 -14.42 4.58
N LEU A 19 -15.72 -14.58 5.04
CA LEU A 19 -15.20 -15.86 5.52
C LEU A 19 -15.97 -16.36 6.75
N ASP A 20 -16.41 -15.45 7.63
CA ASP A 20 -17.27 -15.77 8.77
C ASP A 20 -18.65 -16.27 8.31
N ILE A 21 -19.28 -15.57 7.35
CA ILE A 21 -20.56 -16.01 6.74
C ILE A 21 -20.44 -17.39 6.08
N LEU A 22 -19.28 -17.70 5.49
CA LEU A 22 -19.00 -19.01 4.87
C LEU A 22 -18.68 -20.12 5.90
N GLY A 23 -18.62 -19.80 7.20
CA GLY A 23 -18.35 -20.79 8.25
C GLY A 23 -16.94 -21.36 8.20
N THR A 24 -15.97 -20.58 7.70
CA THR A 24 -14.55 -20.99 7.72
C THR A 24 -14.04 -21.16 9.15
N ASP A 25 -12.94 -21.89 9.32
CA ASP A 25 -12.30 -21.97 10.64
C ASP A 25 -11.41 -20.75 10.93
N ASP A 26 -11.03 -20.58 12.20
CA ASP A 26 -10.20 -19.46 12.65
C ASP A 26 -8.82 -19.45 12.00
N LYS A 27 -8.24 -20.63 11.74
CA LYS A 27 -6.91 -20.74 11.13
C LYS A 27 -6.92 -20.22 9.70
N THR A 28 -7.98 -20.54 8.95
CA THR A 28 -8.21 -20.07 7.59
C THR A 28 -8.34 -18.55 7.56
N ARG A 29 -9.14 -17.97 8.47
CA ARG A 29 -9.25 -16.51 8.60
C ARG A 29 -7.92 -15.83 8.93
N GLN A 30 -7.13 -16.43 9.83
CA GLN A 30 -5.83 -15.91 10.22
C GLN A 30 -4.84 -15.93 9.05
N ILE A 31 -4.78 -17.03 8.29
CA ILE A 31 -3.94 -17.14 7.10
C ILE A 31 -4.32 -16.08 6.06
N VAL A 32 -5.62 -15.92 5.80
CA VAL A 32 -6.10 -14.91 4.83
C VAL A 32 -5.76 -13.50 5.31
N TYR A 33 -5.99 -13.18 6.60
CA TYR A 33 -5.60 -11.88 7.17
C TYR A 33 -4.12 -11.59 6.91
N MET A 34 -3.24 -12.53 7.29
CA MET A 34 -1.80 -12.36 7.19
C MET A 34 -1.37 -12.17 5.74
N TYR A 35 -1.93 -12.96 4.81
CA TYR A 35 -1.65 -12.82 3.38
C TYR A 35 -2.09 -11.47 2.82
N MET A 36 -3.30 -11.02 3.13
CA MET A 36 -3.80 -9.72 2.64
C MET A 36 -3.05 -8.54 3.25
N GLU A 37 -2.63 -8.64 4.51
CA GLU A 37 -1.79 -7.63 5.16
C GLU A 37 -0.43 -7.50 4.45
N THR A 38 0.22 -8.62 4.13
CA THR A 38 1.48 -8.63 3.37
C THR A 38 1.31 -7.98 2.00
N LEU A 39 0.26 -8.33 1.25
CA LEU A 39 0.01 -7.71 -0.06
C LEU A 39 -0.12 -6.19 0.04
N ILE A 40 -0.91 -5.69 1.00
CA ILE A 40 -1.09 -4.24 1.18
C ILE A 40 0.23 -3.55 1.52
N GLN A 41 1.07 -4.18 2.35
CA GLN A 41 2.40 -3.68 2.65
C GLN A 41 3.28 -3.62 1.39
N GLU A 42 3.32 -4.67 0.59
CA GLU A 42 4.09 -4.71 -0.68
C GLU A 42 3.68 -3.61 -1.66
N PHE A 43 2.37 -3.39 -1.85
CA PHE A 43 1.86 -2.33 -2.72
C PHE A 43 2.14 -0.93 -2.18
N SER A 44 1.96 -0.71 -0.87
CA SER A 44 2.25 0.59 -0.23
C SER A 44 3.74 0.95 -0.30
N THR A 45 4.61 -0.07 -0.31
CA THR A 45 6.07 0.13 -0.38
C THR A 45 6.53 0.37 -1.83
N SER A 46 5.82 -0.21 -2.80
CA SER A 46 6.12 -0.08 -4.23
C SER A 46 5.77 1.30 -4.81
N GLU A 47 4.70 1.95 -4.34
CA GLU A 47 4.33 3.32 -4.77
C GLU A 47 5.35 4.40 -4.36
N LYS A 48 6.25 4.11 -3.41
CA LYS A 48 7.22 5.08 -2.90
C LYS A 48 8.48 5.21 -3.79
N LEU A 49 8.66 4.35 -4.77
CA LEU A 49 9.87 4.30 -5.62
C LEU A 49 9.73 4.96 -6.99
N GLU A 50 8.53 5.35 -7.44
CA GLU A 50 8.32 5.87 -8.80
C GLU A 50 8.37 7.42 -8.93
N THR A 51 8.67 8.16 -7.86
CA THR A 51 8.73 9.65 -7.92
C THR A 51 10.12 10.26 -7.80
N ALA A 52 11.19 9.46 -7.79
CA ALA A 52 12.55 9.96 -7.54
C ALA A 52 13.40 10.25 -8.80
N ASP A 53 12.96 9.94 -10.02
CA ASP A 53 13.77 10.14 -11.23
C ASP A 53 12.99 10.77 -12.39
N THR A 54 12.65 12.06 -12.30
CA THR A 54 12.70 12.95 -13.47
C THR A 54 12.87 14.40 -12.99
N GLU A 55 14.12 14.88 -13.00
CA GLU A 55 14.46 16.29 -12.85
C GLU A 55 13.73 17.15 -13.90
N PRO A 56 13.12 18.29 -13.54
CA PRO A 56 12.74 19.29 -14.52
C PRO A 56 13.99 20.10 -14.88
N ALA A 57 14.68 19.72 -15.96
CA ALA A 57 15.73 20.54 -16.55
C ALA A 57 15.13 21.83 -17.14
N THR A 58 14.95 22.84 -16.30
CA THR A 58 14.65 24.23 -16.69
C THR A 58 15.93 25.06 -16.61
N GLY A 59 16.74 25.01 -17.68
CA GLY A 59 17.90 25.87 -17.89
C GLY A 59 17.71 26.75 -19.12
N LYS A 60 17.40 28.03 -18.90
CA LYS A 60 17.17 29.06 -19.92
C LYS A 60 18.49 29.42 -20.61
N ASN A 61 18.64 29.16 -21.91
CA ASN A 61 19.81 29.62 -22.66
C ASN A 61 19.54 30.95 -23.37
N GLU A 62 20.03 32.00 -22.73
CA GLU A 62 20.92 33.05 -23.24
C GLU A 62 20.61 33.71 -24.61
N LYS A 63 20.32 35.01 -24.54
CA LYS A 63 20.24 35.96 -25.65
C LYS A 63 21.59 36.06 -26.38
N ARG A 64 21.60 35.96 -27.71
CA ARG A 64 22.60 36.66 -28.55
C ARG A 64 21.90 37.61 -29.51
N ARG A 65 21.82 38.87 -29.07
CA ARG A 65 21.83 40.03 -29.93
C ARG A 65 23.26 40.56 -29.88
N ILE A 66 23.90 40.66 -31.03
CA ILE A 66 24.67 41.79 -31.60
C ILE A 66 25.30 41.25 -32.89
#